data_AF-A0A1E7ZEV2-F1
#
_entry.id   AF-A0A1E7ZEV2-F1
#
_cell.length_a   1.000
_cell.length_b   1.000
_cell.length_c   1.000
_cell.angle_alpha   90.00
_cell.angle_beta   90.00
_cell.angle_gamma   90.00
#
_symmetry.space_group_name_H-M   'P 1'
#
loop_
_entity.id
_entity.type
_entity.pdbx_description
1 polymer ?
#
loop_
_entity_poly.entity_id
_entity_poly.type
_entity_poly.pdbx_seq_one_letter_code
_entity_poly.pdbx_strand_id
1 'polypeptide(L)' 'MFSSRSIKTVIALAISLFSPVLWAHAGHDHNHWTSTFLHVLFYASLFAAACACGFAVYKAVKRNQHIQGE' A
#
# COMPACT_ATOMS: atom_id res chain seq x y z
N MET A 1 7.59 -11.85 -16.70
CA MET A 1 6.43 -12.75 -16.75
C MET A 1 5.72 -12.66 -15.40
N PHE A 2 4.65 -11.86 -15.28
CA PHE A 2 3.92 -11.73 -14.02
C PHE A 2 3.12 -13.02 -13.77
N SER A 3 3.38 -13.68 -12.64
CA SER A 3 2.69 -14.91 -12.27
C SER A 3 1.18 -14.66 -12.08
N SER A 4 0.33 -15.56 -12.55
CA SER A 4 -1.13 -15.51 -12.35
C SER A 4 -1.53 -15.37 -10.87
N ARG A 5 -0.69 -15.88 -9.94
CA ARG A 5 -0.86 -15.68 -8.50
C ARG A 5 -0.65 -14.22 -8.05
N SER A 6 0.23 -13.48 -8.73
CA SER A 6 0.50 -12.06 -8.44
C SER A 6 -0.63 -11.15 -8.90
N ILE A 7 -1.31 -11.47 -10.01
CA ILE A 7 -2.37 -10.59 -10.51
C ILE A 7 -3.63 -10.66 -9.63
N LYS A 8 -3.98 -11.86 -9.14
CA LYS A 8 -5.11 -12.04 -8.22
C LYS A 8 -4.88 -11.34 -6.88
N THR A 9 -3.66 -11.36 -6.38
CA THR A 9 -3.28 -10.66 -5.14
C THR A 9 -3.25 -9.15 -5.31
N VAL A 10 -2.76 -8.65 -6.45
CA VAL A 10 -2.84 -7.21 -6.78
C VAL A 10 -4.30 -6.74 -6.89
N ILE A 11 -5.17 -7.51 -7.54
CA ILE A 11 -6.60 -7.19 -7.65
C ILE A 11 -7.29 -7.23 -6.28
N ALA A 12 -7.05 -8.27 -5.48
CA ALA A 12 -7.61 -8.36 -4.13
C ALA A 12 -7.15 -7.21 -3.22
N LEU A 13 -5.88 -6.82 -3.32
CA LEU A 13 -5.33 -5.67 -2.61
C LEU A 13 -5.99 -4.37 -3.07
N ALA A 14 -6.15 -4.16 -4.38
CA ALA A 14 -6.82 -2.99 -4.93
C ALA A 14 -8.27 -2.87 -4.43
N ILE A 15 -9.03 -3.97 -4.43
CA ILE A 15 -10.41 -3.99 -3.92
C ILE A 15 -10.44 -3.64 -2.43
N SER A 16 -9.52 -4.20 -1.63
CA SER A 16 -9.44 -3.91 -0.19
C SER A 16 -9.10 -2.45 0.11
N LEU A 17 -8.26 -1.81 -0.70
CA LEU A 17 -7.85 -0.40 -0.52
C LEU A 17 -8.94 0.60 -0.96
N PHE A 18 -9.75 0.26 -1.96
CA PHE A 18 -10.80 1.14 -2.49
C PHE A 18 -12.19 0.92 -1.88
N SER A 19 -12.45 -0.22 -1.25
CA SER A 19 -13.71 -0.51 -0.56
C SER A 19 -14.16 0.59 0.44
N PRO A 20 -13.27 1.21 1.25
CA PRO A 20 -13.68 2.24 2.21
C PRO A 20 -14.14 3.53 1.54
N VAL A 21 -13.59 3.85 0.36
CA VAL A 21 -13.91 5.07 -0.39
C VAL A 21 -15.32 5.00 -1.00
N LEU A 22 -15.78 3.79 -1.36
CA LEU A 22 -17.11 3.57 -1.91
C LEU A 22 -18.25 3.70 -0.88
N TRP A 23 -17.93 3.58 0.42
CA TRP A 23 -18.92 3.54 1.51
C TRP A 23 -18.92 4.77 2.42
N ALA A 24 -17.93 5.67 2.29
CA ALA A 24 -17.85 6.89 3.09
C ALA A 24 -18.90 7.92 2.64
N HIS A 25 -20.00 8.05 3.40
CA HIS A 25 -20.94 9.15 3.24
C HIS A 25 -20.45 10.38 4.01
N ALA A 26 -20.52 11.56 3.40
CA ALA A 26 -20.12 12.81 4.04
C ALA A 26 -20.95 13.06 5.31
N GLY A 27 -20.29 13.06 6.48
CA GLY A 27 -20.87 13.46 7.76
C GLY A 27 -21.11 12.36 8.79
N HIS A 28 -21.24 11.08 8.41
CA HIS A 28 -21.42 9.99 9.39
C HIS A 28 -20.08 9.43 9.88
N ASP A 29 -19.16 9.10 8.96
CA ASP A 29 -17.88 8.46 9.29
C ASP A 29 -16.78 9.44 9.72
N HIS A 30 -16.96 10.73 9.45
CA HIS A 30 -16.02 11.79 9.82
C HIS A 30 -16.32 12.45 11.19
N ASN A 31 -17.53 12.30 11.71
CA ASN A 31 -17.93 12.87 13.00
C ASN A 31 -17.76 11.93 14.19
N HIS A 32 -17.44 10.65 13.95
CA HIS A 32 -17.11 9.74 15.03
C HIS A 32 -15.78 10.13 15.68
N TRP A 33 -15.76 10.16 17.01
CA TRP A 33 -14.57 10.44 17.82
C TRP A 33 -13.32 9.60 17.48
N THR A 34 -13.51 8.39 16.96
CA THR A 34 -12.42 7.51 16.49
C THR A 34 -11.92 7.84 15.09
N SER A 35 -12.63 8.69 14.33
CA SER A 35 -12.33 8.98 12.92
C SER A 35 -10.94 9.57 12.75
N THR A 36 -10.55 10.53 13.60
CA THR A 36 -9.20 11.13 13.54
C THR A 36 -8.11 10.09 13.78
N PHE A 37 -8.30 9.22 14.78
CA PHE A 37 -7.36 8.15 15.08
C PHE A 37 -7.21 7.16 13.91
N LEU A 38 -8.32 6.77 13.29
CA LEU A 38 -8.31 5.87 12.13
C LEU A 38 -7.65 6.50 10.90
N HIS A 39 -7.86 7.80 10.65
CA HIS A 39 -7.17 8.52 9.56
C HIS A 39 -5.65 8.53 9.77
N VAL A 40 -5.19 8.83 10.99
CA VAL A 40 -3.76 8.82 11.31
C VAL A 40 -3.16 7.43 11.09
N LEU A 41 -3.83 6.38 11.58
CA LEU A 41 -3.37 5.01 11.43
C LEU A 41 -3.34 4.58 9.95
N PHE A 42 -4.37 4.95 9.18
CA PHE A 42 -4.43 4.70 7.75
C PHE A 42 -3.26 5.36 7.01
N TYR A 43 -3.04 6.67 7.20
CA TYR A 43 -1.93 7.37 6.54
C TYR A 43 -0.56 6.86 7.00
N ALA A 44 -0.40 6.51 8.28
CA ALA A 44 0.83 5.90 8.79
C ALA A 44 1.13 4.55 8.11
N SER A 45 0.10 3.71 7.94
CA SER A 45 0.26 2.43 7.23
C SER A 45 0.62 2.61 5.75
N LEU A 46 0.01 3.59 5.08
CA LEU A 46 0.32 3.91 3.69
C LEU A 46 1.76 4.40 3.54
N PHE A 47 2.21 5.25 4.46
CA PHE A 47 3.60 5.71 4.51
C PHE A 47 4.58 4.55 4.73
N ALA A 48 4.33 3.68 5.71
CA ALA A 48 5.17 2.52 5.98
C ALA A 48 5.26 1.57 4.78
N ALA A 49 4.14 1.31 4.11
CA ALA A 49 4.08 0.50 2.90
C ALA A 49 4.91 1.12 1.76
N ALA A 50 4.80 2.45 1.55
CA ALA A 50 5.60 3.16 0.56
C ALA A 50 7.11 3.06 0.84
N CYS A 51 7.52 3.24 2.10
CA CYS A 51 8.92 3.08 2.51
C CYS A 51 9.43 1.65 2.28
N ALA A 52 8.64 0.63 2.64
CA ALA A 52 9.01 -0.77 2.43
C ALA A 52 9.18 -1.10 0.95
N CYS A 53 8.26 -0.66 0.09
CA CYS A 53 8.35 -0.80 -1.35
C CYS A 53 9.61 -0.09 -1.91
N GLY A 54 9.85 1.15 -1.49
CA GLY A 54 11.05 1.92 -1.89
C GLY A 54 12.34 1.21 -1.48
N PHE A 55 12.42 0.69 -0.26
CA PHE A 55 13.59 -0.07 0.21
C PHE A 55 13.79 -1.37 -0.57
N ALA A 56 12.71 -2.10 -0.86
CA ALA A 56 12.78 -3.32 -1.66
C ALA A 56 13.30 -3.04 -3.08
N VAL A 57 12.84 -1.96 -3.72
CA VAL A 57 13.33 -1.52 -5.03
C VAL A 57 14.80 -1.11 -4.95
N TYR A 58 15.18 -0.26 -3.99
CA TYR A 58 16.57 0.15 -3.76
C TYR A 58 17.50 -1.07 -3.62
N LYS A 59 17.12 -2.04 -2.79
CA LYS A 59 17.88 -3.27 -2.58
C LYS A 59 17.99 -4.11 -3.86
N ALA A 60 16.91 -4.21 -4.64
CA ALA A 60 16.90 -4.95 -5.90
C ALA A 60 17.84 -4.31 -6.94
N VAL A 61 17.80 -2.99 -7.09
CA VAL A 61 18.65 -2.24 -8.02
C VAL A 61 20.12 -2.40 -7.62
N LYS A 62 20.45 -2.19 -6.33
CA LYS A 62 21.83 -2.31 -5.84
C LYS A 62 22.41 -3.72 -6.05
N ARG A 63 21.60 -4.77 -5.82
CA ARG A 63 22.00 -6.15 -6.10
C ARG A 63 22.31 -6.38 -7.58
N ASN A 64 21.49 -5.85 -8.47
CA ASN A 64 21.69 -6.03 -9.91
C ASN A 64 22.94 -5.29 -10.42
N GLN A 65 23.27 -4.13 -9.85
CA GLN A 65 24.52 -3.41 -10.18
C GLN A 65 25.78 -4.18 -9.75
N HIS A 66 25.73 -4.89 -8.62
CA HIS A 66 26.85 -5.73 -8.18
C HIS A 66 27.06 -6.95 -9.08
N ILE A 67 26.01 -7.51 -9.67
CA ILE A 67 26.11 -8.69 -10.56
C ILE A 67 26.66 -8.34 -11.95
N GLN A 68 26.49 -7.09 -12.41
CA GLN A 68 26.98 -6.65 -13.73
C GLN A 68 28.41 -6.08 -13.73
N GLY A 69 29.04 -5.97 -12.55
CA GLY A 69 30.40 -5.46 -12.37
C GLY A 69 31.47 -6.54 -12.24
N GLU A 70 31.11 -7.82 -12.31
CA GLU A 70 32.00 -8.98 -12.46
C GLU A 70 32.01 -9.45 -13.92
#